data_AF-A0A7S1IQ55-F1
#
_entry.id   AF-A0A7S1IQ55-F1
#
_cell.length_a   1.000
_cell.length_b   1.000
_cell.length_c   1.000
_cell.angle_alpha   90.00
_cell.angle_beta   90.00
_cell.angle_gamma   90.00
#
_symmetry.space_group_name_H-M   'P 1'
#
loop_
_entity.id
_entity.type
_entity.pdbx_description
1 polymer ?
#
loop_
_entity_poly.entity_id
_entity_poly.type
_entity_poly.pdbx_seq_one_letter_code
_entity_poly.pdbx_strand_id
1 'polypeptide(L)'
;AQLEAALKEMFKGLLKCKRQRWEKAQETGVQKMNTIAKFFGGDQVFSSEKREEQLQVYFEQMADNISDLDSHDSSTLAGRKITQLITALEEVEQFHQVYENLQVRQFLIDTRALLKKMLRYVNIKEEVLITISTVGDISYAWELMGAYVPIMQVRIKKQPSSVLALRTIFLKLVSILELPLTRIAQCGSADLASVSQYYSE
;
A
#
# COMPACT_ATOMS: atom_id res chain seq x y z
N ALA A 1 19.99 6.67 -5.90
CA ALA A 1 19.75 7.40 -4.64
C ALA A 1 18.44 8.20 -4.64
N GLN A 2 18.23 9.19 -5.52
CA GLN A 2 16.98 9.98 -5.55
C GLN A 2 15.71 9.14 -5.72
N LEU A 3 15.72 8.24 -6.70
CA LEU A 3 14.61 7.34 -6.98
C LEU A 3 14.27 6.48 -5.76
N GLU A 4 15.29 5.91 -5.11
CA GLU A 4 15.14 5.10 -3.89
C GLU A 4 14.51 5.92 -2.76
N ALA A 5 15.01 7.14 -2.52
CA ALA A 5 14.47 8.02 -1.49
C ALA A 5 13.00 8.38 -1.75
N ALA A 6 12.67 8.75 -3.00
CA ALA A 6 11.29 9.03 -3.40
C ALA A 6 10.38 7.80 -3.24
N LEU A 7 10.84 6.63 -3.67
CA LEU A 7 10.09 5.37 -3.56
C LEU A 7 9.85 4.99 -2.09
N LYS A 8 10.86 5.12 -1.24
CA LYS A 8 10.74 4.88 0.21
C LYS A 8 9.73 5.82 0.85
N GLU A 9 9.78 7.12 0.55
CA GLU A 9 8.82 8.09 1.09
C GLU A 9 7.38 7.83 0.61
N MET A 10 7.19 7.52 -0.67
CA MET A 10 5.89 7.13 -1.19
C MET A 10 5.34 5.89 -0.47
N PHE A 11 6.17 4.87 -0.28
CA PHE A 11 5.74 3.61 0.34
C PHE A 11 5.47 3.77 1.84
N LYS A 12 6.28 4.55 2.57
CA LYS A 12 5.98 4.94 3.97
C LYS A 12 4.65 5.68 4.08
N GLY A 13 4.38 6.60 3.15
CA GLY A 13 3.09 7.29 3.07
C GLY A 13 1.92 6.32 2.86
N LEU A 14 2.10 5.32 1.98
CA LEU A 14 1.10 4.27 1.76
C LEU A 14 0.87 3.42 3.01
N LEU A 15 1.92 3.02 3.72
CA LEU A 15 1.81 2.26 4.98
C LEU A 15 1.04 3.06 6.04
N LYS A 16 1.35 4.35 6.20
CA LYS A 16 0.68 5.23 7.17
C LYS A 16 -0.82 5.39 6.88
N CYS A 17 -1.18 5.53 5.60
CA CYS A 17 -2.58 5.73 5.20
C CYS A 17 -3.36 4.44 4.95
N LYS A 18 -2.72 3.26 4.97
CA LYS A 18 -3.32 1.96 4.64
C LYS A 18 -4.59 1.69 5.45
N ARG A 19 -4.52 1.79 6.78
CA ARG A 19 -5.64 1.51 7.70
C ARG A 19 -6.83 2.42 7.42
N GLN A 20 -6.59 3.73 7.36
CA GLN A 20 -7.64 4.71 7.09
C GLN A 20 -8.32 4.48 5.73
N ARG A 21 -7.54 4.14 4.70
CA ARG A 21 -8.08 3.86 3.36
C ARG A 21 -8.86 2.55 3.29
N TRP A 22 -8.47 1.56 4.08
CA TRP A 22 -9.21 0.31 4.25
C TRP A 22 -10.57 0.56 4.91
N GLU A 23 -10.58 1.21 6.07
CA GLU A 23 -11.81 1.51 6.84
C GLU A 23 -12.81 2.31 5.99
N LYS A 24 -12.33 3.34 5.30
CA LYS A 24 -13.19 4.14 4.41
C LYS A 24 -13.77 3.31 3.25
N ALA A 25 -12.98 2.41 2.67
CA ALA A 25 -13.45 1.56 1.57
C ALA A 25 -14.48 0.53 2.06
N GLN A 26 -14.25 -0.04 3.24
CA GLN A 26 -15.16 -0.96 3.92
C GLN A 26 -16.48 -0.28 4.24
N GLU A 27 -16.46 0.86 4.93
CA GLU A 27 -17.65 1.63 5.29
C GLU A 27 -18.48 2.01 4.06
N THR A 28 -17.82 2.52 3.02
CA THR A 28 -18.51 2.88 1.76
C THR A 28 -19.12 1.64 1.08
N GLY A 29 -18.44 0.49 1.13
CA GLY A 29 -18.94 -0.77 0.59
C GLY A 29 -20.19 -1.26 1.32
N VAL A 30 -20.16 -1.27 2.65
CA VAL A 30 -21.29 -1.64 3.52
C VAL A 30 -22.48 -0.71 3.30
N GLN A 31 -22.26 0.61 3.25
CA GLN A 31 -23.32 1.58 2.97
C GLN A 31 -23.99 1.33 1.63
N LYS A 32 -23.22 1.00 0.58
CA LYS A 32 -23.77 0.69 -0.75
C LYS A 32 -24.59 -0.59 -0.74
N MET A 33 -24.11 -1.66 -0.10
CA MET A 33 -24.87 -2.91 0.01
C MET A 33 -26.17 -2.74 0.81
N ASN A 34 -26.13 -2.03 1.94
CA ASN A 34 -27.32 -1.70 2.72
C ASN A 34 -28.33 -0.83 1.94
N THR A 35 -27.84 0.05 1.05
CA THR A 35 -28.73 0.85 0.19
C THR A 35 -29.44 -0.03 -0.83
N ILE A 36 -28.75 -1.02 -1.41
CA ILE A 36 -29.36 -1.99 -2.32
C ILE A 36 -30.36 -2.88 -1.56
N ALA A 37 -30.03 -3.36 -0.36
CA ALA A 37 -30.93 -4.15 0.46
C ALA A 37 -32.26 -3.42 0.75
N LYS A 38 -32.18 -2.14 1.17
CA LYS A 38 -33.36 -1.29 1.40
C LYS A 38 -34.20 -1.07 0.13
N PHE A 39 -33.55 -0.98 -1.04
CA PHE A 39 -34.25 -0.88 -2.31
C PHE A 39 -35.13 -2.11 -2.59
N PHE A 40 -34.61 -3.33 -2.36
CA PHE A 40 -35.37 -4.57 -2.52
C PHE A 40 -36.35 -4.87 -1.37
N GLY A 41 -36.15 -4.26 -0.20
CA GLY A 41 -37.06 -4.34 0.95
C GLY A 41 -38.34 -3.48 0.83
N GLY A 42 -38.45 -2.65 -0.22
CA GLY A 42 -39.67 -1.90 -0.53
C GLY A 42 -39.78 -0.51 0.14
N ASP A 43 -38.69 0.04 0.65
CA ASP A 43 -38.69 1.32 1.40
C ASP A 43 -38.80 2.57 0.48
N GLN A 44 -38.84 2.39 -0.85
CA GLN A 44 -39.18 3.45 -1.80
C GLN A 44 -40.62 3.31 -2.30
N VAL A 45 -41.39 4.39 -2.10
CA VAL A 45 -42.83 4.62 -2.35
C VAL A 45 -43.35 4.22 -3.76
N PHE A 46 -42.49 3.79 -4.69
CA PHE A 46 -42.82 3.48 -6.09
C PHE A 46 -42.48 2.05 -6.56
N SER A 47 -42.14 1.11 -5.68
CA SER A 47 -41.74 -0.26 -6.10
C SER A 47 -42.30 -1.43 -5.28
N SER A 48 -43.54 -1.30 -4.76
CA SER A 48 -44.24 -2.42 -4.10
C SER A 48 -44.41 -3.68 -4.98
N GLU A 49 -44.21 -3.57 -6.30
CA GLU A 49 -44.30 -4.69 -7.24
C GLU A 49 -42.97 -5.49 -7.40
N LYS A 50 -41.85 -5.01 -6.84
CA LYS A 50 -40.51 -5.64 -6.94
C LYS A 50 -39.91 -5.98 -5.56
N ARG A 51 -40.74 -6.35 -4.59
CA ARG A 51 -40.27 -6.77 -3.26
C ARG A 51 -39.72 -8.19 -3.33
N GLU A 52 -38.43 -8.34 -3.09
CA GLU A 52 -37.74 -9.63 -3.11
C GLU A 52 -36.95 -9.83 -1.83
N GLU A 53 -37.60 -10.50 -0.88
CA GLU A 53 -37.03 -10.78 0.44
C GLU A 53 -35.72 -11.59 0.36
N GLN A 54 -35.59 -12.46 -0.66
CA GLN A 54 -34.36 -13.22 -0.90
C GLN A 54 -33.17 -12.33 -1.28
N LEU A 55 -33.36 -11.35 -2.18
CA LEU A 55 -32.29 -10.44 -2.57
C LEU A 55 -31.97 -9.45 -1.45
N GLN A 56 -32.98 -9.00 -0.69
CA GLN A 56 -32.77 -8.18 0.49
C GLN A 56 -31.85 -8.89 1.50
N VAL A 57 -32.20 -10.11 1.93
CA VAL A 57 -31.42 -10.89 2.89
C VAL A 57 -30.01 -11.17 2.35
N TYR A 58 -29.89 -11.44 1.05
CA TYR A 58 -28.59 -11.66 0.42
C TYR A 58 -27.67 -10.44 0.50
N PHE A 59 -28.18 -9.23 0.19
CA PHE A 59 -27.38 -8.01 0.26
C PHE A 59 -27.07 -7.57 1.69
N GLU A 60 -27.96 -7.85 2.65
CA GLU A 60 -27.68 -7.67 4.09
C GLU A 60 -26.55 -8.59 4.55
N GLN A 61 -26.61 -9.88 4.22
CA GLN A 61 -25.52 -10.83 4.51
C GLN A 61 -24.21 -10.42 3.83
N MET A 62 -24.27 -9.88 2.62
CA MET A 62 -23.09 -9.36 1.92
C MET A 62 -22.50 -8.14 2.64
N ALA A 63 -23.34 -7.25 3.17
CA ALA A 63 -22.91 -6.11 3.96
C ALA A 63 -22.22 -6.56 5.26
N ASP A 64 -22.80 -7.54 5.96
CA ASP A 64 -22.22 -8.15 7.16
C ASP A 64 -20.87 -8.80 6.87
N ASN A 65 -20.78 -9.60 5.79
CA ASN A 65 -19.54 -10.22 5.36
C ASN A 65 -18.45 -9.19 5.02
N ILE A 66 -18.81 -8.02 4.47
CA ILE A 66 -17.86 -6.92 4.21
C ILE A 66 -17.46 -6.23 5.52
N SER A 67 -18.38 -6.07 6.47
CA SER A 67 -18.12 -5.51 7.81
C SER A 67 -17.19 -6.41 8.63
N ASP A 68 -17.34 -7.72 8.49
CA ASP A 68 -16.53 -8.74 9.18
C ASP A 68 -15.13 -8.94 8.56
N LEU A 69 -14.80 -8.22 7.49
CA LEU A 69 -13.45 -8.21 6.94
C LEU A 69 -12.48 -7.52 7.91
N ASP A 70 -11.71 -8.32 8.65
CA ASP A 70 -10.64 -7.81 9.49
C ASP A 70 -9.36 -7.52 8.68
N SER A 71 -8.74 -6.39 8.99
CA SER A 71 -7.42 -6.02 8.48
C SER A 71 -6.26 -6.74 9.18
N HIS A 72 -6.51 -7.36 10.34
CA HIS A 72 -5.54 -8.16 11.11
C HIS A 72 -5.48 -9.63 10.68
N ASP A 73 -6.48 -10.12 9.95
CA ASP A 73 -6.42 -11.44 9.33
C ASP A 73 -5.17 -11.53 8.44
N SER A 74 -4.53 -12.70 8.43
CA SER A 74 -3.36 -12.93 7.56
C SER A 74 -3.68 -12.48 6.13
N SER A 75 -2.74 -11.78 5.49
CA SER A 75 -2.94 -11.16 4.16
C SER A 75 -3.52 -12.13 3.12
N THR A 76 -3.23 -13.43 3.26
CA THR A 76 -3.76 -14.52 2.43
C THR A 76 -5.23 -14.85 2.73
N LEU A 77 -5.65 -14.90 4.01
CA LEU A 77 -7.03 -15.21 4.39
C LEU A 77 -7.98 -14.06 4.04
N ALA A 78 -7.63 -12.84 4.43
CA ALA A 78 -8.37 -11.65 4.05
C ALA A 78 -8.48 -11.52 2.52
N GLY A 79 -7.37 -11.77 1.80
CA GLY A 79 -7.36 -11.75 0.33
C GLY A 79 -8.30 -12.77 -0.32
N ARG A 80 -8.38 -13.99 0.22
CA ARG A 80 -9.31 -15.04 -0.24
C ARG A 80 -10.76 -14.65 0.00
N LYS A 81 -11.11 -14.19 1.22
CA LYS A 81 -12.46 -13.72 1.57
C LYS A 81 -12.91 -12.59 0.63
N ILE A 82 -12.06 -11.59 0.41
CA ILE A 82 -12.36 -10.48 -0.52
C ILE A 82 -12.59 -10.98 -1.96
N THR A 83 -11.78 -11.95 -2.41
CA THR A 83 -11.92 -12.50 -3.77
C THR A 83 -13.24 -13.26 -3.91
N GLN A 84 -13.64 -14.04 -2.90
CA GLN A 84 -14.95 -14.71 -2.86
C GLN A 84 -16.10 -13.71 -2.94
N LEU A 85 -16.04 -12.60 -2.19
CA LEU A 85 -17.04 -11.54 -2.24
C LEU A 85 -17.12 -10.87 -3.62
N ILE A 86 -15.98 -10.65 -4.28
CA ILE A 86 -15.96 -10.10 -5.65
C ILE A 86 -16.66 -11.05 -6.63
N THR A 87 -16.34 -12.35 -6.56
CA THR A 87 -16.98 -13.37 -7.42
C THR A 87 -18.47 -13.47 -7.14
N ALA A 88 -18.88 -13.48 -5.87
CA ALA A 88 -20.29 -13.52 -5.50
C ALA A 88 -21.08 -12.28 -6.00
N LEU A 89 -20.46 -11.10 -6.01
CA LEU A 89 -21.07 -9.89 -6.59
C LEU A 89 -21.11 -9.92 -8.13
N GLU A 90 -20.15 -10.59 -8.78
CA GLU A 90 -20.14 -10.82 -10.24
C GLU A 90 -21.23 -11.78 -10.68
N GLU A 91 -21.47 -12.85 -9.92
CA GLU A 91 -22.54 -13.82 -10.17
C GLU A 91 -23.92 -13.17 -10.00
N VAL A 92 -24.09 -12.33 -8.98
CA VAL A 92 -25.38 -11.68 -8.70
C VAL A 92 -25.77 -10.63 -9.75
N GLU A 93 -24.78 -10.03 -10.44
CA GLU A 93 -25.05 -9.12 -11.55
C GLU A 93 -25.75 -9.82 -12.73
N GLN A 94 -25.69 -11.16 -12.83
CA GLN A 94 -26.33 -11.93 -13.89
C GLN A 94 -27.83 -12.16 -13.67
N PHE A 95 -28.35 -11.91 -12.46
CA PHE A 95 -29.80 -12.01 -12.21
C PHE A 95 -30.55 -10.91 -12.97
N HIS A 96 -31.62 -11.29 -13.66
CA HIS A 96 -32.37 -10.37 -14.52
C HIS A 96 -32.85 -9.12 -13.78
N GLN A 97 -33.36 -9.27 -12.55
CA GLN A 97 -33.87 -8.15 -11.74
C GLN A 97 -32.77 -7.15 -11.35
N VAL A 98 -31.54 -7.62 -11.15
CA VAL A 98 -30.37 -6.80 -10.84
C VAL A 98 -29.86 -6.11 -12.10
N TYR A 99 -29.87 -6.82 -13.23
CA TYR A 99 -29.46 -6.30 -14.52
C TYR A 99 -30.37 -5.16 -15.02
N GLU A 100 -31.68 -5.25 -14.77
CA GLU A 100 -32.65 -4.24 -15.18
C GLU A 100 -32.45 -2.88 -14.50
N ASN A 101 -31.93 -2.86 -13.27
CA ASN A 101 -31.74 -1.61 -12.52
C ASN A 101 -30.32 -1.07 -12.66
N LEU A 102 -30.16 -0.03 -13.48
CA LEU A 102 -28.88 0.63 -13.73
C LEU A 102 -28.20 1.15 -12.45
N GLN A 103 -28.97 1.65 -11.47
CA GLN A 103 -28.44 2.18 -10.22
C GLN A 103 -27.88 1.06 -9.34
N VAL A 104 -28.59 -0.06 -9.24
CA VAL A 104 -28.10 -1.26 -8.52
C VAL A 104 -26.82 -1.78 -9.18
N ARG A 105 -26.81 -1.88 -10.52
CA ARG A 105 -25.61 -2.30 -11.27
C ARG A 105 -24.41 -1.40 -11.00
N GLN A 106 -24.60 -0.08 -10.99
CA GLN A 106 -23.53 0.86 -10.68
C GLN A 106 -22.99 0.67 -9.26
N PHE A 107 -23.87 0.47 -8.27
CA PHE A 107 -23.43 0.20 -6.90
C PHE A 107 -22.65 -1.12 -6.79
N LEU A 108 -23.01 -2.17 -7.54
CA LEU A 108 -22.24 -3.42 -7.59
C LEU A 108 -20.87 -3.25 -8.24
N ILE A 109 -20.78 -2.52 -9.36
CA ILE A 109 -19.50 -2.16 -10.00
C ILE A 109 -18.60 -1.42 -9.01
N ASP A 110 -19.15 -0.41 -8.33
CA ASP A 110 -18.39 0.40 -7.39
C ASP A 110 -17.92 -0.40 -6.18
N THR A 111 -18.77 -1.26 -5.61
CA THR A 111 -18.42 -2.11 -4.46
C THR A 111 -17.33 -3.11 -4.83
N ARG A 112 -17.39 -3.73 -6.01
CA ARG A 112 -16.29 -4.56 -6.51
C ARG A 112 -15.00 -3.76 -6.68
N ALA A 113 -15.08 -2.51 -7.15
CA ALA A 113 -13.91 -1.64 -7.26
C ALA A 113 -13.33 -1.28 -5.88
N LEU A 114 -14.17 -1.10 -4.85
CA LEU A 114 -13.75 -0.91 -3.47
C LEU A 114 -13.08 -2.16 -2.89
N LEU A 115 -13.66 -3.34 -3.09
CA LEU A 115 -13.08 -4.62 -2.67
C LEU A 115 -11.74 -4.89 -3.35
N LYS A 116 -11.60 -4.58 -4.66
CA LYS A 116 -10.30 -4.66 -5.36
C LYS A 116 -9.26 -3.71 -4.78
N LYS A 117 -9.65 -2.51 -4.29
CA LYS A 117 -8.74 -1.60 -3.58
C LYS A 117 -8.36 -2.15 -2.21
N MET A 118 -9.31 -2.72 -1.48
CA MET A 118 -9.08 -3.39 -0.19
C MET A 118 -8.06 -4.52 -0.33
N LEU A 119 -8.18 -5.37 -1.36
CA LEU A 119 -7.19 -6.42 -1.67
C LEU A 119 -5.78 -5.85 -1.85
N ARG A 120 -5.64 -4.71 -2.56
CA ARG A 120 -4.34 -4.05 -2.72
C ARG A 120 -3.80 -3.54 -1.38
N TYR A 121 -4.63 -2.97 -0.51
CA TYR A 121 -4.19 -2.47 0.78
C TYR A 121 -3.66 -3.58 1.67
N VAL A 122 -4.34 -4.72 1.75
CA VAL A 122 -3.90 -5.89 2.53
C VAL A 122 -2.50 -6.34 2.12
N ASN A 123 -2.19 -6.32 0.83
CA ASN A 123 -0.90 -6.74 0.28
C ASN A 123 0.22 -5.70 0.43
N ILE A 124 -0.05 -4.48 0.92
CA ILE A 124 1.03 -3.53 1.27
C ILE A 124 1.67 -4.01 2.56
N LYS A 125 2.92 -4.48 2.46
CA LYS A 125 3.69 -5.05 3.56
C LYS A 125 4.98 -4.28 3.80
N GLU A 126 5.39 -4.21 5.06
CA GLU A 126 6.61 -3.52 5.48
C GLU A 126 7.88 -4.20 4.94
N GLU A 127 7.85 -5.52 4.69
CA GLU A 127 8.96 -6.28 4.10
C GLU A 127 9.46 -5.73 2.75
N VAL A 128 8.60 -5.02 2.02
CA VAL A 128 8.98 -4.36 0.77
C VAL A 128 9.96 -3.21 1.02
N LEU A 129 9.85 -2.48 2.14
CA LEU A 129 10.83 -1.44 2.51
C LEU A 129 12.21 -2.04 2.81
N ILE A 130 12.23 -3.23 3.44
CA ILE A 130 13.46 -3.98 3.69
C ILE A 130 14.08 -4.35 2.33
N THR A 131 13.27 -4.93 1.43
CA THR A 131 13.72 -5.32 0.08
C THR A 131 14.29 -4.13 -0.71
N ILE A 132 13.62 -2.97 -0.70
CA ILE A 132 14.11 -1.75 -1.35
C ILE A 132 15.46 -1.32 -0.74
N SER A 133 15.61 -1.46 0.57
CA SER A 133 16.86 -1.10 1.26
C SER A 133 18.01 -2.06 0.93
N THR A 134 17.73 -3.37 0.84
CA THR A 134 18.70 -4.39 0.46
C THR A 134 19.12 -4.26 -1.00
N VAL A 135 18.18 -4.13 -1.93
CA VAL A 135 18.50 -3.99 -3.37
C VAL A 135 19.17 -2.64 -3.65
N GLY A 136 18.79 -1.61 -2.92
CA GLY A 136 19.41 -0.29 -3.00
C GLY A 136 20.77 -0.22 -2.29
N ASP A 137 21.25 -1.26 -1.62
CA ASP A 137 22.54 -1.25 -0.96
C ASP A 137 23.66 -1.08 -2.00
N ILE A 138 24.50 -0.06 -1.80
CA ILE A 138 25.64 0.26 -2.66
C ILE A 138 26.96 0.18 -1.88
N SER A 139 26.99 -0.53 -0.76
CA SER A 139 28.18 -0.67 0.10
C SER A 139 29.39 -1.21 -0.65
N TYR A 140 29.17 -2.06 -1.67
CA TYR A 140 30.23 -2.55 -2.55
C TYR A 140 30.88 -1.45 -3.40
N ALA A 141 30.17 -0.35 -3.68
CA ALA A 141 30.69 0.76 -4.49
C ALA A 141 31.64 1.66 -3.68
N TRP A 142 31.87 1.38 -2.39
CA TRP A 142 32.77 2.13 -1.54
C TRP A 142 34.19 2.23 -2.10
N GLU A 143 34.74 1.12 -2.61
CA GLU A 143 36.08 1.12 -3.21
C GLU A 143 36.19 2.04 -4.44
N LEU A 144 35.07 2.28 -5.13
CA LEU A 144 35.00 3.15 -6.30
C LEU A 144 34.84 4.63 -5.93
N MET A 145 34.56 4.96 -4.66
CA MET A 145 34.27 6.33 -4.23
C MET A 145 35.44 7.29 -4.47
N GLY A 146 36.67 6.84 -4.27
CA GLY A 146 37.87 7.64 -4.53
C GLY A 146 37.94 8.17 -5.98
N ALA A 147 37.46 7.39 -6.94
CA ALA A 147 37.42 7.79 -8.35
C ALA A 147 36.28 8.77 -8.67
N TYR A 148 35.16 8.71 -7.94
CA TYR A 148 33.99 9.57 -8.16
C TYR A 148 34.10 10.95 -7.49
N VAL A 149 34.88 11.09 -6.40
CA VAL A 149 35.06 12.36 -5.69
C VAL A 149 35.56 13.51 -6.59
N PRO A 150 36.62 13.35 -7.41
CA PRO A 150 37.08 14.40 -8.32
C PRO A 150 36.01 14.79 -9.35
N ILE A 151 35.27 13.81 -9.87
CA ILE A 151 34.19 14.02 -10.86
C ILE A 151 33.06 14.85 -10.25
N MET A 152 32.66 14.54 -9.01
CA MET A 152 31.65 15.31 -8.27
C MET A 152 32.12 16.75 -8.03
N GLN A 153 33.37 16.95 -7.61
CA GLN A 153 33.94 18.28 -7.38
C GLN A 153 33.98 19.12 -8.66
N VAL A 154 34.40 18.56 -9.80
CA VAL A 154 34.40 19.24 -11.10
C VAL A 154 32.97 19.62 -11.49
N ARG A 155 32.01 18.74 -11.28
CA ARG A 155 30.59 18.98 -11.61
C ARG A 155 29.98 20.09 -10.75
N ILE A 156 30.28 20.12 -9.45
CA ILE A 156 29.84 21.18 -8.54
C ILE A 156 30.45 22.52 -8.93
N LYS A 157 31.75 22.56 -9.27
CA LYS A 157 32.44 23.77 -9.73
C LYS A 157 31.82 24.34 -11.02
N LYS A 158 31.45 23.46 -11.97
CA LYS A 158 30.80 23.86 -13.22
C LYS A 158 29.34 24.29 -13.04
N GLN A 159 28.60 23.62 -12.15
CA GLN A 159 27.18 23.87 -11.93
C GLN A 159 26.81 23.67 -10.46
N PRO A 160 26.79 24.76 -9.66
CA PRO A 160 26.50 24.70 -8.22
C PRO A 160 25.13 24.12 -7.87
N SER A 161 24.12 24.28 -8.73
CA SER A 161 22.79 23.70 -8.52
C SER A 161 22.78 22.17 -8.54
N SER A 162 23.83 21.52 -9.06
CA SER A 162 23.99 20.07 -9.03
C SER A 162 24.10 19.50 -7.61
N VAL A 163 24.47 20.32 -6.62
CA VAL A 163 24.59 19.89 -5.20
C VAL A 163 23.26 19.38 -4.66
N LEU A 164 22.14 19.98 -5.06
CA LEU A 164 20.80 19.52 -4.69
C LEU A 164 20.56 18.07 -5.15
N ALA A 165 21.06 17.73 -6.34
CA ALA A 165 20.93 16.38 -6.86
C ALA A 165 21.85 15.38 -6.12
N LEU A 166 23.08 15.81 -5.80
CA LEU A 166 24.08 15.04 -5.08
C LEU A 166 23.74 14.83 -3.59
N ARG A 167 22.88 15.66 -2.99
CA ARG A 167 22.44 15.50 -1.59
C ARG A 167 22.00 14.07 -1.25
N THR A 168 21.18 13.46 -2.11
CA THR A 168 20.71 12.09 -1.90
C THR A 168 21.82 11.05 -2.03
N ILE A 169 22.85 11.33 -2.84
CA ILE A 169 24.03 10.47 -2.94
C ILE A 169 24.83 10.57 -1.64
N PHE A 170 25.08 11.76 -1.11
CA PHE A 170 25.74 11.91 0.20
C PHE A 170 25.00 11.19 1.34
N LEU A 171 23.68 11.37 1.43
CA LEU A 171 22.86 10.64 2.41
C LEU A 171 22.97 9.12 2.25
N LYS A 172 23.06 8.64 1.00
CA LYS A 172 23.23 7.23 0.71
C LYS A 172 24.61 6.72 1.12
N LEU A 173 25.66 7.52 0.94
CA LEU A 173 27.03 7.19 1.36
C LEU A 173 27.16 7.09 2.87
N VAL A 174 26.48 7.97 3.61
CA VAL A 174 26.41 7.86 5.08
C VAL A 174 25.72 6.55 5.48
N SER A 175 24.62 6.18 4.83
CA SER A 175 23.89 4.94 5.16
C SER A 175 24.68 3.65 4.90
N ILE A 176 25.69 3.68 4.00
CA ILE A 176 26.58 2.54 3.77
C ILE A 176 27.39 2.20 5.02
N LEU A 177 27.81 3.23 5.76
CA LEU A 177 28.68 3.08 6.93
C LEU A 177 27.90 2.66 8.19
N GLU A 178 26.59 2.90 8.24
CA GLU A 178 25.76 2.57 9.40
C GLU A 178 25.78 1.08 9.76
N LEU A 179 25.63 0.18 8.77
CA LEU A 179 25.58 -1.26 9.04
C LEU A 179 26.93 -1.85 9.49
N PRO A 180 28.08 -1.55 8.84
CA PRO A 180 29.40 -1.94 9.33
C PRO A 180 29.71 -1.39 10.73
N LEU A 181 29.44 -0.10 11.00
CA LEU A 181 29.70 0.51 12.30
C LEU A 181 28.84 -0.11 13.41
N THR A 182 27.57 -0.39 13.12
CA THR A 182 26.67 -1.07 14.06
C THR A 182 27.17 -2.47 14.41
N ARG A 183 27.70 -3.22 13.44
CA ARG A 183 28.29 -4.56 13.69
C ARG A 183 29.55 -4.49 14.54
N ILE A 184 30.45 -3.54 14.27
CA ILE A 184 31.69 -3.35 15.06
C ILE A 184 31.34 -2.99 16.51
N ALA A 185 30.33 -2.12 16.70
CA ALA A 185 29.84 -1.76 18.02
C ALA A 185 29.23 -2.95 18.77
N GLN A 186 28.43 -3.78 18.09
CA GLN A 186 27.86 -5.01 18.68
C GLN A 186 28.93 -6.04 19.07
N CYS A 187 30.06 -6.08 18.37
CA CYS A 187 31.20 -6.91 18.72
C CYS A 187 32.03 -6.37 19.89
N GLY A 188 31.70 -5.19 20.43
CA GLY A 188 32.45 -4.57 21.53
C GLY A 188 33.90 -4.24 21.17
N SER A 189 34.20 -4.03 19.88
CA SER A 189 35.57 -3.74 19.43
C SER A 189 36.01 -2.34 19.87
N ALA A 190 37.24 -2.23 20.36
CA ALA A 190 37.90 -0.97 20.67
C ALA A 190 38.15 -0.11 19.41
N ASP A 191 38.11 -0.73 18.22
CA ASP A 191 38.37 -0.07 16.94
C ASP A 191 37.19 0.75 16.41
N LEU A 192 36.06 0.77 17.13
CA LEU A 192 34.89 1.55 16.70
C LEU A 192 35.23 3.04 16.50
N ALA A 193 36.01 3.61 17.42
CA ALA A 193 36.40 5.02 17.37
C ALA A 193 37.35 5.31 16.20
N SER A 194 38.36 4.47 15.99
CA SER A 194 39.34 4.64 14.92
C SER A 194 38.71 4.45 13.54
N VAL A 195 37.82 3.46 13.39
CA VAL A 195 37.11 3.19 12.13
C VAL A 195 36.11 4.30 11.82
N SER A 196 35.35 4.78 12.82
CA SER A 196 34.45 5.92 12.62
C SER A 196 35.21 7.19 12.22
N GLN A 197 36.38 7.43 12.80
CA GLN A 197 37.20 8.60 12.48
C GLN A 197 37.79 8.51 11.07
N TYR A 198 38.32 7.35 10.67
CA TYR A 198 38.83 7.11 9.32
C TYR A 198 37.78 7.37 8.22
N TYR A 199 36.50 7.09 8.50
CA TYR A 199 35.41 7.32 7.56
C TYR A 199 34.78 8.72 7.64
N SER A 200 35.16 9.54 8.63
CA SER A 200 34.65 10.90 8.82
C SER A 200 35.62 11.99 8.33
N GLU A 201 36.88 11.63 8.04
CA GLU A 201 37.91 12.49 7.43
C GLU A 201 37.85 12.47 5.90
#